data_AF-A0A5A7QJN7-F1
#
_entry.id   AF-A0A5A7QJN7-F1
#
_cell.length_a   1.000
_cell.length_b   1.000
_cell.length_c   1.000
_cell.angle_alpha   90.00
_cell.angle_beta   90.00
_cell.angle_gamma   90.00
#
_symmetry.space_group_name_H-M   'P 1'
#
loop_
_entity.id
_entity.type
_entity.pdbx_description
1 polymer ?
#
loop_
_entity_poly.entity_id
_entity_poly.type
_entity_poly.pdbx_seq_one_letter_code
_entity_poly.pdbx_strand_id
1 'polypeptide(L)'
;MASLKLTTQISTSAAEFPAAGPRRRPNFGGPGKNRVGFRVYATQPDAGPDLSVTVNGLKMPNPFVIGSGPPGTNYKVMKRAFDDGWGAVIAKTVSLDAEKVINVTPRYAKLRAEANGSALGQVIGWQNIELISDRPLETMLKEFKQLKEEYPDRILIASIMEEYNKAAWEELIDRVEQTGV
;
A
#
# COMPACT_ATOMS: atom_id res chain seq x y z
N MET A 1 -51.58 22.40 21.49
CA MET A 1 -50.93 21.14 21.07
C MET A 1 -49.44 21.24 21.34
N ALA A 2 -48.81 20.08 21.54
CA ALA A 2 -47.61 19.85 22.35
C ALA A 2 -46.33 20.62 21.97
N SER A 3 -45.61 21.03 23.02
CA SER A 3 -44.19 21.36 23.03
C SER A 3 -43.40 20.09 23.38
N LEU A 4 -42.35 19.77 22.63
CA LEU A 4 -41.29 18.86 23.08
C LEU A 4 -39.95 19.40 22.57
N LYS A 5 -39.15 19.98 23.47
CA LYS A 5 -37.74 20.33 23.23
C LYS A 5 -36.90 19.17 23.73
N LEU A 6 -36.16 18.53 22.83
CA LEU A 6 -35.23 17.45 23.15
C LEU A 6 -33.91 18.07 23.64
N THR A 7 -33.62 17.89 24.93
CA THR A 7 -32.34 18.27 25.54
C THR A 7 -31.35 17.13 25.34
N THR A 8 -30.35 17.32 24.47
CA THR A 8 -29.24 16.37 24.35
C THR A 8 -28.20 16.70 25.42
N GLN A 9 -28.07 15.81 26.41
CA GLN A 9 -27.01 15.84 27.41
C GLN A 9 -25.67 15.56 26.75
N ILE A 10 -24.75 16.53 26.82
CA ILE A 10 -23.34 16.33 26.51
C ILE A 10 -22.71 15.70 27.75
N SER A 11 -22.38 14.41 27.66
CA SER A 11 -21.57 13.71 28.66
C SER A 11 -20.14 14.26 28.58
N THR A 12 -19.78 15.16 29.48
CA THR A 12 -18.39 15.53 29.73
C THR A 12 -17.76 14.43 30.60
N SER A 13 -16.95 13.55 30.01
CA SER A 13 -16.08 12.70 30.84
C SER A 13 -14.95 13.58 31.38
N ALA A 14 -15.01 13.84 32.68
CA ALA A 14 -13.94 14.50 33.39
C ALA A 14 -12.75 13.53 33.52
N ALA A 15 -11.57 13.94 33.06
CA ALA A 15 -10.34 13.25 33.38
C ALA A 15 -9.96 13.57 34.84
N GLU A 16 -10.03 12.60 35.73
CA GLU A 16 -9.52 12.72 37.10
C GLU A 16 -8.00 12.64 37.10
N PHE A 17 -7.35 13.65 37.66
CA PHE A 17 -5.90 13.66 37.90
C PHE A 17 -5.61 13.18 39.33
N PRO A 18 -4.67 12.23 39.54
CA PRO A 18 -4.34 11.77 40.88
C PRO A 18 -3.66 12.87 41.70
N ALA A 19 -4.03 12.94 42.98
CA ALA A 19 -3.52 13.91 43.95
C ALA A 19 -2.00 13.86 44.10
N ALA A 20 -1.37 15.04 44.14
CA ALA A 20 0.07 15.20 44.27
C ALA A 20 0.57 14.79 45.66
N GLY A 21 1.35 13.70 45.73
CA GLY A 21 2.19 13.36 46.88
C GLY A 21 3.41 14.31 47.01
N PRO A 22 4.11 14.28 48.15
CA PRO A 22 5.07 15.32 48.51
C PRO A 22 6.31 15.35 47.60
N ARG A 23 6.68 16.56 47.18
CA ARG A 23 7.80 16.87 46.27
C ARG A 23 9.16 16.44 46.85
N ARG A 24 9.89 15.56 46.15
CA ARG A 24 11.35 15.46 46.25
C ARG A 24 11.99 16.17 45.04
N ARG A 25 12.97 17.05 45.27
CA ARG A 25 13.84 17.66 44.24
C ARG A 25 15.21 16.94 44.21
N PRO A 26 16.08 17.17 43.21
CA PRO A 26 16.04 16.58 41.87
C PRO A 26 17.33 15.79 41.59
N ASN A 27 17.37 14.94 40.55
CA ASN A 27 18.65 14.45 40.03
C ASN A 27 18.75 14.86 38.55
N PHE A 28 19.71 15.73 38.23
CA PHE A 28 19.97 16.20 36.87
C PHE A 28 20.83 15.18 36.13
N GLY A 29 20.18 14.22 35.46
CA GLY A 29 20.79 13.39 34.43
C GLY A 29 20.39 13.90 33.03
N GLY A 30 21.34 13.91 32.09
CA GLY A 30 21.27 14.54 30.76
C GLY A 30 20.11 14.12 29.83
N PRO A 31 20.02 14.70 28.62
CA PRO A 31 18.83 14.63 27.79
C PRO A 31 18.69 13.26 27.13
N GLY A 32 18.05 12.32 27.84
CA GLY A 32 17.47 11.13 27.24
C GLY A 32 16.31 11.56 26.33
N LYS A 33 16.37 11.19 25.05
CA LYS A 33 15.24 11.36 24.12
C LYS A 33 14.09 10.48 24.60
N ASN A 34 13.22 11.03 25.44
CA ASN A 34 11.96 10.39 25.82
C ASN A 34 11.08 10.28 24.57
N ARG A 35 11.18 9.16 23.87
CA ARG A 35 10.16 8.75 22.90
C ARG A 35 8.92 8.39 23.70
N VAL A 36 8.00 9.34 23.80
CA VAL A 36 6.66 9.10 24.36
C VAL A 36 5.93 8.17 23.37
N GLY A 37 5.91 6.87 23.67
CA GLY A 37 5.15 5.90 22.92
C GLY A 37 3.67 5.97 23.34
N PHE A 38 2.80 6.45 22.46
CA PHE A 38 1.36 6.25 22.66
C PHE A 38 1.04 4.78 22.44
N ARG A 39 0.42 4.16 23.45
CA ARG A 39 -0.09 2.79 23.33
C ARG A 39 -1.48 2.88 22.75
N VAL A 40 -1.64 2.45 21.50
CA VAL A 40 -2.96 2.29 20.89
C VAL A 40 -3.61 1.08 21.57
N TYR A 41 -4.64 1.32 22.36
CA TYR A 41 -5.48 0.27 22.91
C TYR A 41 -6.58 0.00 21.90
N ALA A 42 -6.45 -1.08 21.12
CA ALA A 42 -7.62 -1.67 20.52
C ALA A 42 -8.45 -2.25 21.67
N THR A 43 -9.70 -1.80 21.83
CA THR A 43 -10.72 -2.60 22.53
C THR A 43 -10.71 -4.00 21.92
N GLN A 44 -10.95 -5.04 22.72
CA GLN A 44 -10.84 -6.44 22.27
C GLN A 44 -11.35 -6.60 20.84
N PRO A 45 -10.63 -7.35 19.98
CA PRO A 45 -11.11 -7.60 18.64
C PRO A 45 -12.37 -8.45 18.78
N ASP A 46 -13.54 -7.80 18.81
CA ASP A 46 -14.72 -8.41 18.20
C ASP A 46 -14.22 -8.85 16.83
N ALA A 47 -14.24 -10.16 16.57
CA ALA A 47 -13.74 -10.72 15.31
C ALA A 47 -14.44 -9.95 14.18
N GLY A 48 -13.71 -9.02 13.57
CA GLY A 48 -14.23 -8.19 12.51
C GLY A 48 -14.74 -9.07 11.37
N PRO A 49 -15.48 -8.51 10.41
CA PRO A 49 -15.94 -9.30 9.27
C PRO A 49 -14.75 -10.01 8.61
N ASP A 50 -14.91 -11.29 8.28
CA ASP A 50 -13.95 -12.00 7.45
C ASP A 50 -13.94 -11.37 6.06
N LEU A 51 -12.79 -10.83 5.67
CA LEU A 51 -12.60 -10.21 4.36
C LEU A 51 -11.95 -11.17 3.36
N SER A 52 -11.65 -12.40 3.74
CA SER A 52 -10.96 -13.34 2.86
C SER A 52 -11.77 -13.63 1.59
N VAL A 53 -11.05 -13.79 0.48
CA VAL A 53 -11.66 -14.04 -0.83
C VAL A 53 -10.88 -15.09 -1.59
N THR A 54 -11.58 -15.85 -2.43
CA THR A 54 -10.95 -16.76 -3.39
C THR A 54 -11.40 -16.38 -4.80
N VAL A 55 -10.44 -16.10 -5.68
CA VAL A 55 -10.70 -15.75 -7.09
C VAL A 55 -9.80 -16.60 -7.97
N ASN A 56 -10.38 -17.38 -8.89
CA ASN A 56 -9.65 -18.28 -9.79
C ASN A 56 -8.67 -19.23 -9.06
N GLY A 57 -9.02 -19.67 -7.85
CA GLY A 57 -8.17 -20.52 -7.01
C GLY A 57 -7.13 -19.78 -6.15
N LEU A 58 -6.94 -18.48 -6.37
CA LEU A 58 -6.07 -17.63 -5.55
C LEU A 58 -6.78 -17.21 -4.27
N LYS A 59 -6.24 -17.60 -3.12
CA LYS A 59 -6.78 -17.24 -1.80
C LYS A 59 -6.06 -16.01 -1.27
N MET A 60 -6.80 -14.95 -0.99
CA MET A 60 -6.28 -13.69 -0.46
C MET A 60 -6.90 -13.40 0.91
N PRO A 61 -6.14 -12.84 1.87
CA PRO A 61 -6.65 -12.51 3.21
C PRO A 61 -7.67 -11.37 3.21
N ASN A 62 -7.70 -10.58 2.13
CA ASN A 62 -8.66 -9.49 1.88
C ASN A 62 -8.70 -9.19 0.37
N PRO A 63 -9.72 -8.45 -0.14
CA PRO A 63 -9.86 -8.19 -1.58
C PRO A 63 -9.04 -6.98 -2.06
N PHE A 64 -8.20 -6.37 -1.23
CA PHE A 64 -7.47 -5.16 -1.59
C PHE A 64 -6.17 -5.52 -2.31
N VAL A 65 -6.10 -5.13 -3.58
CA VAL A 65 -5.00 -5.50 -4.49
C VAL A 65 -4.32 -4.24 -5.02
N ILE A 66 -2.99 -4.20 -4.95
CA ILE A 66 -2.21 -3.16 -5.61
C ILE A 66 -2.26 -3.37 -7.13
N GLY A 67 -2.71 -2.36 -7.88
CA GLY A 67 -2.68 -2.37 -9.34
C GLY A 67 -1.27 -2.24 -9.91
N SER A 68 -1.06 -2.77 -11.13
CA SER A 68 0.20 -2.61 -11.87
C SER A 68 0.46 -1.13 -12.16
N GLY A 69 1.50 -0.57 -11.56
CA GLY A 69 1.81 0.86 -11.61
C GLY A 69 3.00 1.21 -10.71
N PRO A 70 3.16 2.48 -10.32
CA PRO A 70 4.26 2.91 -9.44
C PRO A 70 4.41 2.08 -8.15
N PRO A 71 3.31 1.67 -7.48
CA PRO A 71 3.42 0.83 -6.28
C PRO A 71 3.87 -0.63 -6.53
N GLY A 72 4.04 -1.06 -7.78
CA GLY A 72 4.56 -2.38 -8.18
C GLY A 72 5.95 -2.33 -8.83
N THR A 73 6.68 -1.22 -8.73
CA THR A 73 7.88 -0.97 -9.57
C THR A 73 9.15 -1.70 -9.15
N ASN A 74 9.25 -2.13 -7.89
CA ASN A 74 10.41 -2.86 -7.36
C ASN A 74 10.07 -3.63 -6.08
N TYR A 75 10.96 -4.57 -5.73
CA TYR A 75 10.89 -5.37 -4.51
C TYR A 75 10.55 -4.58 -3.26
N LYS A 76 11.19 -3.44 -3.01
CA LYS A 76 11.01 -2.69 -1.74
C LYS A 76 9.59 -2.21 -1.57
N VAL A 77 8.96 -1.72 -2.64
CA VAL A 77 7.58 -1.21 -2.58
C VAL A 77 6.57 -2.36 -2.52
N MET A 78 6.78 -3.43 -3.29
CA MET A 78 5.93 -4.62 -3.26
C MET A 78 5.98 -5.32 -1.88
N LYS A 79 7.19 -5.51 -1.33
CA LYS A 79 7.41 -6.02 0.03
C LYS A 79 6.66 -5.18 1.05
N ARG A 80 6.77 -3.85 0.94
CA ARG A 80 6.10 -2.93 1.86
C ARG A 80 4.59 -3.09 1.82
N ALA A 81 4.00 -3.31 0.64
CA ALA A 81 2.57 -3.59 0.54
C ALA A 81 2.18 -4.88 1.28
N PHE A 82 2.96 -5.95 1.16
CA PHE A 82 2.70 -7.16 1.94
C PHE A 82 2.87 -6.96 3.45
N ASP A 83 3.89 -6.22 3.88
CA ASP A 83 4.10 -5.84 5.29
C ASP A 83 2.93 -5.01 5.84
N ASP A 84 2.33 -4.15 5.02
CA ASP A 84 1.18 -3.32 5.37
C ASP A 84 -0.17 -4.08 5.27
N GLY A 85 -0.15 -5.37 4.90
CA GLY A 85 -1.32 -6.24 4.93
C GLY A 85 -2.18 -6.26 3.65
N TRP A 86 -1.67 -5.77 2.52
CA TRP A 86 -2.36 -5.88 1.23
C TRP A 86 -2.61 -7.33 0.84
N GLY A 87 -3.80 -7.62 0.29
CA GLY A 87 -4.21 -8.98 -0.08
C GLY A 87 -3.41 -9.56 -1.24
N ALA A 88 -3.07 -8.72 -2.21
CA ALA A 88 -2.19 -9.07 -3.31
C ALA A 88 -1.48 -7.84 -3.90
N VAL A 89 -0.44 -8.11 -4.69
CA VAL A 89 0.28 -7.09 -5.46
C VAL A 89 0.39 -7.52 -6.90
N ILE A 90 -0.01 -6.63 -7.82
CA ILE A 90 0.29 -6.78 -9.25
C ILE A 90 1.57 -5.98 -9.53
N ALA A 91 2.64 -6.66 -9.91
CA ALA A 91 3.90 -6.03 -10.27
C ALA A 91 3.74 -5.14 -11.51
N LYS A 92 4.58 -4.11 -11.62
CA LYS A 92 4.66 -3.26 -12.82
C LYS A 92 4.92 -4.15 -14.03
N THR A 93 4.22 -3.84 -15.12
CA THR A 93 4.29 -4.61 -16.37
C THR A 93 5.74 -4.77 -16.85
N VAL A 94 6.16 -6.01 -17.10
CA VAL A 94 7.50 -6.35 -17.63
C VAL A 94 7.43 -6.87 -19.06
N SER A 95 8.54 -6.74 -19.79
CA SER A 95 8.79 -7.30 -21.12
C SER A 95 10.17 -7.96 -21.14
N LEU A 96 10.45 -8.76 -22.17
CA LEU A 96 11.76 -9.37 -22.43
C LEU A 96 12.83 -8.31 -22.69
N ASP A 97 12.49 -7.30 -23.50
CA ASP A 97 13.37 -6.19 -23.86
C ASP A 97 12.84 -4.88 -23.24
N ALA A 98 13.38 -4.53 -22.08
CA ALA A 98 13.05 -3.30 -21.38
C ALA A 98 13.76 -2.06 -21.96
N GLU A 99 14.82 -2.23 -22.78
CA GLU A 99 15.60 -1.11 -23.32
C GLU A 99 14.82 -0.31 -24.37
N LYS A 100 13.82 -0.93 -25.00
CA LYS A 100 12.85 -0.26 -25.87
C LYS A 100 11.98 0.78 -25.13
N VAL A 101 11.90 0.69 -23.80
CA VAL A 101 10.99 1.49 -22.98
C VAL A 101 11.72 2.73 -22.47
N ILE A 102 11.37 3.90 -23.00
CA ILE A 102 11.95 5.18 -22.59
C ILE A 102 10.87 6.05 -21.97
N ASN A 103 10.84 6.07 -20.63
CA ASN A 103 9.96 6.97 -19.89
C ASN A 103 10.42 8.43 -20.00
N VAL A 104 9.47 9.36 -20.17
CA VAL A 104 9.74 10.81 -20.19
C VAL A 104 9.46 11.47 -18.84
N THR A 105 9.89 12.72 -18.68
CA THR A 105 9.61 13.54 -17.50
C THR A 105 9.25 14.98 -17.94
N PRO A 106 8.16 15.59 -17.43
CA PRO A 106 7.19 15.05 -16.47
C PRO A 106 6.25 14.01 -17.10
N ARG A 107 5.82 13.01 -16.32
CA ARG A 107 4.88 11.95 -16.78
C ARG A 107 3.68 11.70 -15.86
N TYR A 108 3.57 12.45 -14.77
CA TYR A 108 2.45 12.42 -13.84
C TYR A 108 1.91 13.83 -13.60
N ALA A 109 0.59 13.96 -13.60
CA ALA A 109 -0.10 15.20 -13.27
C ALA A 109 -1.28 14.94 -12.33
N LYS A 110 -1.55 15.90 -11.45
CA LYS A 110 -2.73 15.88 -10.57
C LYS A 110 -3.93 16.43 -11.33
N LEU A 111 -5.04 15.70 -11.30
CA LEU A 111 -6.33 16.19 -11.75
C LEU A 111 -7.03 16.90 -10.58
N ARG A 112 -7.60 18.08 -10.82
CA ARG A 112 -8.23 18.93 -9.80
C ARG A 112 -9.66 19.30 -10.22
N ALA A 113 -10.56 19.41 -9.23
CA ALA A 113 -12.00 19.60 -9.46
C ALA A 113 -12.42 21.01 -9.91
N GLU A 114 -11.66 22.05 -9.55
CA GLU A 114 -12.02 23.43 -9.84
C GLU A 114 -11.78 23.81 -11.31
N ALA A 115 -12.55 24.78 -11.81
CA ALA A 115 -12.41 25.30 -13.16
C ALA A 115 -10.95 25.67 -13.48
N ASN A 116 -10.49 25.27 -14.67
CA ASN A 116 -9.14 25.52 -15.19
C ASN A 116 -8.00 24.88 -14.39
N GLY A 117 -8.26 23.89 -13.54
CA GLY A 117 -7.19 23.15 -12.85
C GLY A 117 -6.42 23.99 -11.81
N SER A 118 -7.11 24.96 -11.18
CA SER A 118 -6.59 25.79 -10.08
C SER A 118 -5.67 25.00 -9.16
N ALA A 119 -4.46 25.51 -8.89
CA ALA A 119 -3.46 24.82 -8.06
C ALA A 119 -3.93 24.60 -6.61
N LEU A 120 -4.94 25.37 -6.17
CA LEU A 120 -5.56 25.28 -4.85
C LEU A 120 -6.73 24.28 -4.80
N GLY A 121 -7.27 23.88 -5.95
CA GLY A 121 -8.41 22.97 -6.02
C GLY A 121 -8.08 21.57 -5.50
N GLN A 122 -9.07 20.90 -4.92
CA GLN A 122 -8.94 19.54 -4.39
C GLN A 122 -8.43 18.56 -5.48
N VAL A 123 -7.45 17.72 -5.12
CA VAL A 123 -6.96 16.64 -5.99
C VAL A 123 -8.01 15.52 -6.01
N ILE A 124 -8.52 15.20 -7.19
CA ILE A 124 -9.54 14.18 -7.40
C ILE A 124 -9.05 12.99 -8.24
N GLY A 125 -7.82 13.05 -8.73
CA GLY A 125 -7.25 11.98 -9.52
C GLY A 125 -5.85 12.30 -10.03
N TRP A 126 -5.35 11.40 -10.86
CA TRP A 126 -4.04 11.49 -11.48
C TRP A 126 -4.14 11.13 -12.95
N GLN A 127 -3.36 11.81 -13.79
CA GLN A 127 -3.12 11.44 -15.17
C GLN A 127 -1.68 10.97 -15.31
N ASN A 128 -1.44 10.03 -16.23
CA ASN A 128 -0.11 9.53 -16.50
C ASN A 128 0.11 9.25 -17.99
N ILE A 129 1.36 9.40 -18.39
CA ILE A 129 1.91 8.92 -19.66
C ILE A 129 3.13 8.01 -19.39
N GLU A 130 3.14 7.32 -18.24
CA GLU A 130 4.19 6.36 -17.92
C GLU A 130 3.99 5.08 -18.72
N LEU A 131 5.09 4.51 -19.21
CA LEU A 131 5.09 3.26 -19.95
C LEU A 131 5.15 2.06 -18.99
N ILE A 132 5.46 0.88 -19.51
CA ILE A 132 5.76 -0.31 -18.71
C ILE A 132 7.10 -0.15 -17.95
N SER A 133 7.56 -1.18 -17.25
CA SER A 133 8.87 -1.16 -16.57
C SER A 133 10.01 -0.96 -17.58
N ASP A 134 10.91 -0.02 -17.28
CA ASP A 134 12.19 0.18 -17.96
C ASP A 134 13.34 -0.58 -17.26
N ARG A 135 13.02 -1.36 -16.23
CA ARG A 135 13.99 -2.21 -15.52
C ARG A 135 14.21 -3.52 -16.28
N PRO A 136 15.46 -4.02 -16.35
CA PRO A 136 15.75 -5.31 -16.98
C PRO A 136 14.93 -6.45 -16.36
N LEU A 137 14.37 -7.32 -17.20
CA LEU A 137 13.54 -8.46 -16.78
C LEU A 137 14.23 -9.31 -15.71
N GLU A 138 15.52 -9.61 -15.89
CA GLU A 138 16.33 -10.38 -14.94
C GLU A 138 16.34 -9.81 -13.52
N THR A 139 16.24 -8.49 -13.39
CA THR A 139 16.14 -7.86 -12.06
C THR A 139 14.77 -8.12 -11.45
N MET A 140 13.71 -7.98 -12.24
CA MET A 140 12.35 -8.21 -11.80
C MET A 140 12.11 -9.69 -11.43
N LEU A 141 12.61 -10.63 -12.22
CA LEU A 141 12.47 -12.08 -11.95
C LEU A 141 13.14 -12.48 -10.62
N LYS A 142 14.33 -11.94 -10.33
CA LYS A 142 15.01 -12.16 -9.03
C LYS A 142 14.19 -11.61 -7.87
N GLU A 143 13.60 -10.43 -8.04
CA GLU A 143 12.76 -9.80 -7.03
C GLU A 143 11.43 -10.54 -6.82
N PHE A 144 10.82 -11.09 -7.88
CA PHE A 144 9.61 -11.91 -7.79
C PHE A 144 9.89 -13.19 -7.00
N LYS A 145 10.96 -13.90 -7.35
CA LYS A 145 11.37 -15.11 -6.64
C LYS A 145 11.62 -14.83 -5.16
N GLN A 146 12.36 -13.77 -4.85
CA GLN A 146 12.62 -13.36 -3.48
C GLN A 146 11.32 -13.07 -2.71
N LEU A 147 10.36 -12.35 -3.31
CA LEU A 147 9.07 -12.09 -2.67
C LEU A 147 8.27 -13.35 -2.41
N LYS A 148 8.25 -14.30 -3.35
CA LYS A 148 7.55 -15.57 -3.18
C LYS A 148 8.18 -16.46 -2.11
N GLU A 149 9.50 -16.41 -1.95
CA GLU A 149 10.22 -17.09 -0.87
C GLU A 149 9.93 -16.47 0.50
N GLU A 150 9.88 -15.14 0.60
CA GLU A 150 9.62 -14.42 1.86
C GLU A 150 8.14 -14.39 2.26
N TYR A 151 7.22 -14.40 1.28
CA TYR A 151 5.77 -14.30 1.47
C TYR A 151 5.03 -15.41 0.70
N PRO A 152 5.21 -16.69 1.08
CA PRO A 152 4.61 -17.81 0.36
C PRO A 152 3.07 -17.81 0.41
N ASP A 153 2.48 -17.20 1.45
CA ASP A 153 1.03 -17.06 1.65
C ASP A 153 0.43 -15.84 0.93
N ARG A 154 1.26 -14.97 0.33
CA ARG A 154 0.80 -13.79 -0.40
C ARG A 154 0.74 -14.05 -1.90
N ILE A 155 -0.23 -13.39 -2.52
CA ILE A 155 -0.44 -13.43 -3.96
C ILE A 155 0.34 -12.29 -4.60
N LEU A 156 1.35 -12.66 -5.38
CA LEU A 156 2.05 -11.78 -6.31
C LEU A 156 1.55 -12.13 -7.71
N ILE A 157 1.21 -11.13 -8.52
CA ILE A 157 0.78 -11.31 -9.91
C ILE A 157 1.77 -10.53 -10.77
N ALA A 158 2.39 -11.20 -11.75
CA ALA A 158 3.22 -10.52 -12.73
C ALA A 158 2.34 -9.98 -13.86
N SER A 159 2.32 -8.67 -14.03
CA SER A 159 1.82 -8.08 -15.27
C SER A 159 2.90 -8.22 -16.35
N ILE A 160 2.54 -8.76 -17.51
CA ILE A 160 3.46 -8.99 -18.64
C ILE A 160 2.90 -8.38 -19.91
N MET A 161 3.78 -7.91 -20.79
CA MET A 161 3.41 -7.35 -22.10
C MET A 161 4.50 -7.64 -23.11
N GLU A 162 4.10 -8.13 -24.28
CA GLU A 162 4.99 -8.34 -25.41
C GLU A 162 4.37 -7.88 -26.74
N GLU A 163 5.23 -7.72 -27.74
CA GLU A 163 4.81 -7.53 -29.13
C GLU A 163 3.97 -8.73 -29.62
N TYR A 164 3.31 -8.59 -30.77
CA TYR A 164 2.50 -9.68 -31.34
C TYR A 164 3.38 -10.81 -31.91
N ASN A 165 4.01 -11.57 -31.02
CA ASN A 165 4.94 -12.65 -31.30
C ASN A 165 4.71 -13.79 -30.31
N LYS A 166 4.22 -14.92 -30.81
CA LYS A 166 3.87 -16.08 -29.97
C LYS A 166 5.05 -16.59 -29.14
N ALA A 167 6.23 -16.74 -29.73
CA ALA A 167 7.39 -17.29 -29.03
C ALA A 167 7.88 -16.38 -27.90
N ALA A 168 7.82 -15.06 -28.11
CA ALA A 168 8.17 -14.08 -27.07
C ALA A 168 7.18 -14.14 -25.89
N TRP A 169 5.88 -14.27 -26.16
CA TRP A 169 4.88 -14.46 -25.11
C TRP A 169 5.10 -15.74 -24.32
N GLU A 170 5.34 -16.87 -25.00
CA GLU A 170 5.61 -18.16 -24.36
C GLU A 170 6.88 -18.09 -23.48
N GLU A 171 7.97 -17.51 -24.00
CA GLU A 171 9.21 -17.33 -23.22
C GLU A 171 9.00 -16.48 -21.96
N LEU A 172 8.29 -15.35 -22.09
CA LEU A 172 8.07 -14.45 -20.96
C LEU A 172 7.20 -15.11 -19.88
N ILE A 173 6.16 -15.84 -20.29
CA ILE A 173 5.30 -16.60 -19.38
C ILE A 173 6.13 -17.65 -18.64
N ASP A 174 6.88 -18.48 -19.35
CA ASP A 174 7.69 -19.55 -18.76
C ASP A 174 8.70 -19.01 -17.75
N ARG A 175 9.40 -17.92 -18.09
CA ARG A 175 10.41 -17.31 -17.22
C ARG A 175 9.81 -16.70 -15.96
N VAL A 176 8.61 -16.11 -16.08
CA VAL A 176 7.89 -15.55 -14.92
C VAL A 176 7.36 -16.67 -14.02
N GLU A 177 6.76 -17.72 -14.58
CA GLU A 177 6.24 -18.87 -13.82
C GLU A 177 7.34 -19.55 -13.00
N GLN A 178 8.56 -19.66 -13.54
CA GLN A 178 9.73 -20.20 -12.83
C GLN A 178 10.10 -19.44 -11.55
N THR A 179 9.60 -18.23 -11.35
CA THR A 179 9.80 -17.46 -10.11
C THR A 179 8.82 -17.83 -9.00
N GLY A 180 7.81 -18.67 -9.28
CA GLY A 180 6.75 -19.04 -8.36
C GLY A 180 5.56 -18.08 -8.33
N VAL A 181 5.47 -17.20 -9.33
CA VAL A 181 4.31 -16.33 -9.61
C VAL A 181 3.27 -17.06 -10.43
#